data_AF-A0A1I1C0K8-F1
#
_entry.id   AF-A0A1I1C0K8-F1
#
_cell.length_a   1.000
_cell.length_b   1.000
_cell.length_c   1.000
_cell.angle_alpha   90.00
_cell.angle_beta   90.00
_cell.angle_gamma   90.00
#
_symmetry.space_group_name_H-M   'P 1'
#
loop_
_entity.id
_entity.type
_entity.pdbx_description
1 polymer ?
#
loop_
_entity_poly.entity_id
_entity_poly.type
_entity_poly.pdbx_seq_one_letter_code
_entity_poly.pdbx_strand_id
1 'polypeptide(L)'
;MVIALVSGLLWWVIRHDSGGAEPQAVAQDPLTSGQFQYEVVAGPKNATDCAANSYGKVEDWFTEHPCDALSRALYVSETAGQRVLVSVVQVTMSTPELAQQLKVITDTDNTGNVNDLVRDGTAKIPGAPKVAGGEYNSSVEGGEVTIVEARLFDDSDDKELLSRVTEDALRLGGVGG
;
A
#
# COMPACT_ATOMS: atom_id res chain seq x y z
N MET A 1 38.11 -4.84 51.25
CA MET A 1 37.98 -6.28 50.96
C MET A 1 38.51 -6.49 49.55
N VAL A 2 39.54 -7.32 49.41
CA VAL A 2 40.26 -7.59 48.17
C VAL A 2 39.65 -8.82 47.53
N ILE A 3 39.29 -8.78 46.25
CA ILE A 3 39.40 -9.93 45.36
C ILE A 3 39.89 -9.44 44.01
N ALA A 4 41.17 -9.66 43.76
CA ALA A 4 41.73 -9.75 42.42
C ALA A 4 41.62 -11.21 41.98
N LEU A 5 41.11 -11.45 40.78
CA LEU A 5 41.42 -12.66 40.03
C LEU A 5 41.91 -12.23 38.65
N VAL A 6 43.19 -12.50 38.42
CA VAL A 6 43.90 -12.31 37.18
C VAL A 6 44.02 -13.67 36.50
N SER A 7 44.03 -13.66 35.17
CA SER A 7 44.43 -14.73 34.23
C SER A 7 43.26 -15.51 33.60
N GLY A 8 43.24 -15.80 32.30
CA GLY A 8 44.40 -16.01 31.43
C GLY A 8 44.34 -15.30 30.08
N LEU A 9 45.53 -14.89 29.66
CA LEU A 9 45.88 -14.62 28.27
C LEU A 9 46.19 -15.96 27.59
N LEU A 10 45.56 -16.24 26.45
CA LEU A 10 46.20 -17.01 25.37
C LEU A 10 45.94 -16.27 24.06
N TRP A 11 47.01 -15.70 23.53
CA TRP A 11 47.11 -15.16 22.20
C TRP A 11 47.17 -16.31 21.19
N TRP A 12 46.36 -16.25 20.11
CA TRP A 12 46.82 -16.73 18.81
C TRP A 12 46.21 -15.91 17.67
N VAL A 13 47.07 -15.65 16.68
CA VAL A 13 46.88 -14.78 15.52
C VAL A 13 45.92 -15.42 14.52
N ILE A 14 44.87 -14.70 14.13
CA ILE A 14 44.32 -14.79 12.78
C ILE A 14 44.30 -13.37 12.21
N ARG A 15 45.16 -13.13 11.21
CA ARG A 15 45.06 -11.98 10.31
C ARG A 15 43.94 -12.25 9.30
N HIS A 16 43.25 -11.17 8.90
CA HIS A 16 42.19 -11.08 7.87
C HIS A 16 40.88 -11.77 8.29
N ASP A 17 39.75 -11.08 8.34
CA ASP A 17 39.17 -10.27 7.28
C ASP A 17 38.34 -9.10 7.85
N SER A 18 38.26 -7.99 7.12
CA SER A 18 37.38 -6.86 7.43
C SER A 18 35.92 -7.22 7.13
N GLY A 19 35.40 -8.24 7.81
CA GLY A 19 34.03 -8.74 7.69
C GLY A 19 33.20 -8.35 8.90
N GLY A 20 33.13 -7.05 9.21
CA GLY A 20 32.09 -6.57 10.12
C GLY A 20 30.75 -6.82 9.42
N ALA A 21 30.05 -7.88 9.81
CA ALA A 21 28.65 -8.03 9.43
C ALA A 21 27.91 -6.80 9.95
N GLU A 22 27.59 -5.87 9.05
CA GLU A 22 26.68 -4.79 9.33
C GLU A 22 25.40 -5.41 9.91
N PRO A 23 24.83 -4.86 11.00
CA PRO A 23 23.58 -5.36 11.53
C PRO A 23 22.55 -5.35 10.40
N GLN A 24 22.08 -6.54 10.02
CA GLN A 24 21.03 -6.68 9.02
C GLN A 24 19.82 -5.92 9.55
N ALA A 25 19.44 -4.83 8.87
CA ALA A 25 18.23 -4.09 9.21
C ALA A 25 17.06 -5.07 9.19
N VAL A 26 16.38 -5.23 10.33
CA VAL A 26 15.19 -6.07 10.42
C VAL A 26 14.14 -5.42 9.51
N ALA A 27 13.80 -6.08 8.39
CA ALA A 27 12.75 -5.59 7.51
C ALA A 27 11.46 -5.48 8.33
N GLN A 28 10.92 -4.27 8.43
CA GLN A 28 9.72 -4.00 9.19
C GLN A 28 8.51 -4.43 8.36
N ASP A 29 7.52 -5.08 8.99
CA ASP A 29 6.30 -5.50 8.31
C ASP A 29 5.45 -4.28 7.92
N PRO A 30 5.21 -4.03 6.63
CA PRO A 30 4.42 -2.89 6.18
C PRO A 30 2.96 -2.96 6.64
N LEU A 31 2.43 -4.06 7.14
CA LEU A 31 1.08 -4.03 7.73
C LEU A 31 1.04 -3.41 9.12
N THR A 32 2.19 -3.31 9.80
CA THR A 32 2.25 -2.93 11.22
C THR A 32 3.26 -1.82 11.55
N SER A 33 4.09 -1.42 10.59
CA SER A 33 5.18 -0.45 10.80
C SER A 33 4.80 1.03 10.64
N GLY A 34 3.60 1.35 10.17
CA GLY A 34 3.13 2.72 9.95
C GLY A 34 2.33 3.30 11.11
N GLN A 35 1.60 4.38 10.82
CA GLN A 35 0.71 5.02 11.78
C GLN A 35 -0.47 4.13 12.17
N PHE A 36 -0.94 3.30 11.23
CA PHE A 36 -2.04 2.37 11.46
C PHE A 36 -1.61 0.93 11.20
N GLN A 37 -2.33 0.01 11.83
CA GLN A 37 -2.23 -1.42 11.55
C GLN A 37 -3.35 -1.83 10.59
N TYR A 38 -3.01 -2.76 9.70
CA TYR A 38 -3.90 -3.22 8.65
C TYR A 38 -4.00 -4.74 8.62
N GLU A 39 -5.21 -5.25 8.47
CA GLU A 39 -5.49 -6.64 8.14
C GLU A 39 -5.85 -6.75 6.66
N VAL A 40 -5.23 -7.68 5.93
CA VAL A 40 -5.64 -8.00 4.55
C VAL A 40 -6.97 -8.75 4.60
N VAL A 41 -8.02 -8.18 4.02
CA VAL A 41 -9.35 -8.81 3.97
C VAL A 41 -9.73 -9.31 2.57
N ALA A 42 -9.05 -8.86 1.53
CA ALA A 42 -9.11 -9.45 0.20
C ALA A 42 -7.89 -9.10 -0.65
N GLY A 43 -7.52 -10.01 -1.55
CA GLY A 43 -6.44 -9.81 -2.51
C GLY A 43 -5.04 -10.17 -1.97
N PRO A 44 -3.98 -9.75 -2.67
CA PRO A 44 -4.06 -8.97 -3.89
C PRO A 44 -4.63 -9.77 -5.07
N LYS A 45 -5.31 -9.05 -5.95
CA LYS A 45 -5.75 -9.55 -7.25
C LYS A 45 -4.93 -8.86 -8.33
N ASN A 46 -4.13 -9.66 -9.02
CA ASN A 46 -3.28 -9.19 -10.11
C ASN A 46 -3.99 -9.30 -11.47
N ALA A 47 -3.72 -8.33 -12.34
CA ALA A 47 -4.16 -8.29 -13.74
C ALA A 47 -3.18 -7.47 -14.59
N THR A 48 -3.32 -7.56 -15.91
CA THR A 48 -2.62 -6.70 -16.88
C THR A 48 -3.59 -5.88 -17.74
N ASP A 49 -4.88 -6.16 -17.65
CA ASP A 49 -5.93 -5.44 -18.38
C ASP A 49 -6.51 -4.34 -17.49
N CYS A 50 -5.84 -3.20 -17.40
CA CYS A 50 -6.29 -2.09 -16.56
C CYS A 50 -7.62 -1.50 -17.03
N ALA A 51 -7.91 -1.50 -18.34
CA ALA A 51 -9.17 -0.97 -18.86
C ALA A 51 -10.36 -1.79 -18.34
N ALA A 52 -10.31 -3.12 -18.46
CA ALA A 52 -11.38 -4.00 -17.97
C ALA A 52 -11.56 -3.98 -16.44
N ASN A 53 -10.58 -3.43 -15.70
CA ASN A 53 -10.62 -3.31 -14.25
C ASN A 53 -10.83 -1.88 -13.77
N SER A 54 -11.18 -0.95 -14.67
CA SER A 54 -11.42 0.46 -14.35
C SER A 54 -12.85 0.88 -14.69
N TYR A 55 -13.19 2.14 -14.42
CA TYR A 55 -14.46 2.73 -14.84
C TYR A 55 -14.31 4.22 -15.16
N GLY A 56 -15.22 4.73 -15.99
CA GLY A 56 -15.27 6.15 -16.36
C GLY A 56 -14.14 6.55 -17.33
N LYS A 57 -13.70 7.80 -17.25
CA LYS A 57 -12.61 8.32 -18.10
C LYS A 57 -11.27 7.63 -17.85
N VAL A 58 -11.06 7.06 -16.67
CA VAL A 58 -9.85 6.27 -16.36
C VAL A 58 -9.84 4.96 -17.16
N GLU A 59 -11.00 4.30 -17.34
CA GLU A 59 -11.14 3.15 -18.25
C GLU A 59 -10.86 3.54 -19.71
N ASP A 60 -11.43 4.68 -20.16
CA ASP A 60 -11.17 5.19 -21.50
C ASP A 60 -9.67 5.47 -21.70
N TRP A 61 -9.01 6.08 -20.71
CA TRP A 61 -7.59 6.40 -20.76
C TRP A 61 -6.72 5.15 -20.86
N PHE A 62 -7.03 4.09 -20.09
CA PHE A 62 -6.31 2.81 -20.16
C PHE A 62 -6.48 2.06 -21.49
N THR A 63 -7.55 2.32 -22.23
CA THR A 63 -7.72 1.75 -23.59
C THR A 63 -6.66 2.27 -24.55
N GLU A 64 -6.20 3.52 -24.36
CA GLU A 64 -5.14 4.14 -25.16
C GLU A 64 -3.75 3.93 -24.54
N HIS A 65 -3.68 3.78 -23.22
CA HIS A 65 -2.45 3.69 -22.44
C HIS A 65 -2.48 2.44 -21.57
N PRO A 66 -2.26 1.24 -22.13
CA PRO A 66 -2.29 0.00 -21.35
C PRO A 66 -1.20 0.02 -20.27
N CYS A 67 -1.54 -0.49 -19.10
CA CYS A 67 -0.59 -0.71 -18.01
C CYS A 67 0.19 -2.01 -18.22
N ASP A 68 1.35 -2.11 -17.58
CA ASP A 68 2.14 -3.35 -17.57
C ASP A 68 1.65 -4.29 -16.47
N ALA A 69 1.20 -3.75 -15.34
CA ALA A 69 0.68 -4.52 -14.22
C ALA A 69 -0.36 -3.72 -13.41
N LEU A 70 -1.27 -4.47 -12.78
CA LEU A 70 -2.25 -3.99 -11.84
C LEU A 70 -2.31 -4.95 -10.65
N SER A 71 -2.22 -4.43 -9.44
CA SER A 71 -2.48 -5.14 -8.18
C SER A 71 -3.54 -4.39 -7.38
N ARG A 72 -4.51 -5.12 -6.81
CA ARG A 72 -5.64 -4.55 -6.06
C ARG A 72 -5.87 -5.36 -4.80
N ALA A 73 -5.91 -4.71 -3.65
CA ALA A 73 -6.15 -5.36 -2.37
C ALA A 73 -7.07 -4.51 -1.49
N LEU A 74 -7.76 -5.17 -0.56
CA LEU A 74 -8.57 -4.55 0.47
C LEU A 74 -7.99 -4.84 1.83
N TYR A 75 -7.96 -3.79 2.66
CA TYR A 75 -7.47 -3.83 4.01
C TYR A 75 -8.55 -3.32 4.96
N VAL A 76 -8.50 -3.79 6.20
CA VAL A 76 -9.24 -3.20 7.30
C VAL A 76 -8.27 -2.63 8.31
N SER A 77 -8.57 -1.43 8.80
CA SER A 77 -7.92 -0.87 9.97
C SER A 77 -8.96 -0.62 11.06
N GLU A 78 -8.65 -1.06 12.28
CA GLU A 78 -9.42 -0.80 13.49
C GLU A 78 -8.69 0.28 14.29
N THR A 79 -9.22 1.50 14.34
CA THR A 79 -8.55 2.66 14.94
C THR A 79 -9.56 3.58 15.60
N ALA A 80 -9.24 4.08 16.80
CA ALA A 80 -10.12 4.95 17.58
C ALA A 80 -11.55 4.38 17.82
N GLY A 81 -11.70 3.04 17.80
CA GLY A 81 -13.01 2.38 17.91
C GLY A 81 -13.85 2.40 16.63
N GLN A 82 -13.27 2.88 15.53
CA GLN A 82 -13.85 2.91 14.20
C GLN A 82 -13.17 1.88 13.30
N ARG A 83 -13.97 1.30 12.41
CA ARG A 83 -13.54 0.31 11.43
C ARG A 83 -13.52 0.91 10.04
N VAL A 84 -12.36 0.93 9.41
CA VAL A 84 -12.14 1.53 8.09
C VAL A 84 -11.89 0.43 7.06
N LEU A 85 -12.62 0.44 5.94
CA LEU A 85 -12.25 -0.31 4.75
C LEU A 85 -11.35 0.57 3.87
N VAL A 86 -10.22 0.01 3.47
CA VAL A 86 -9.22 0.70 2.64
C VAL A 86 -8.95 -0.14 1.40
N SER A 87 -9.19 0.44 0.22
CA SER A 87 -8.73 -0.12 -1.05
C SER A 87 -7.37 0.45 -1.37
N VAL A 88 -6.42 -0.42 -1.70
CA VAL A 88 -5.11 -0.02 -2.23
C VAL A 88 -4.96 -0.66 -3.60
N VAL A 89 -4.74 0.20 -4.60
CA VAL A 89 -4.51 -0.17 -5.98
C VAL A 89 -3.11 0.28 -6.35
N GLN A 90 -2.31 -0.61 -6.93
CA GLN A 90 -1.03 -0.28 -7.53
C GLN A 90 -1.07 -0.56 -9.02
N VAL A 91 -0.70 0.43 -9.83
CA VAL A 91 -0.61 0.32 -11.29
C VAL A 91 0.82 0.57 -11.71
N THR A 92 1.39 -0.34 -12.49
CA THR A 92 2.69 -0.14 -13.16
C THR A 92 2.45 0.27 -14.59
N MET A 93 2.92 1.46 -14.96
CA MET A 93 2.92 1.98 -16.33
C MET A 93 4.29 1.77 -16.97
N SER A 94 4.28 1.68 -18.30
CA SER A 94 5.50 1.45 -19.10
C SER A 94 6.53 2.59 -19.03
N THR A 95 6.11 3.80 -18.65
CA THR A 95 7.01 4.92 -18.39
C THR A 95 6.58 5.75 -17.18
N PRO A 96 7.52 6.45 -16.51
CA PRO A 96 7.19 7.39 -15.45
C PRO A 96 6.26 8.53 -15.88
N GLU A 97 6.36 9.00 -17.12
CA GLU A 97 5.48 10.04 -17.66
C GLU A 97 4.03 9.57 -17.76
N LEU A 98 3.80 8.30 -18.11
CA LEU A 98 2.47 7.71 -18.14
C LEU A 98 1.93 7.49 -16.72
N ALA A 99 2.76 7.08 -15.78
CA ALA A 99 2.38 6.99 -14.37
C ALA A 99 1.94 8.35 -13.81
N GLN A 100 2.69 9.41 -14.12
CA GLN A 100 2.32 10.77 -13.72
C GLN A 100 1.02 11.25 -14.36
N GLN A 101 0.77 10.91 -15.63
CA GLN A 101 -0.50 11.22 -16.31
C GLN A 101 -1.67 10.47 -15.68
N LEU A 102 -1.50 9.18 -15.37
CA LEU A 102 -2.49 8.37 -14.68
C LEU A 102 -2.85 9.00 -13.33
N LYS A 103 -1.86 9.37 -12.52
CA LYS A 103 -2.10 10.08 -11.25
C LYS A 103 -2.92 11.36 -11.46
N VAL A 104 -2.60 12.18 -12.47
CA VAL A 104 -3.34 13.43 -12.74
C VAL A 104 -4.80 13.16 -13.05
N ILE A 105 -5.10 12.16 -13.90
CA ILE A 105 -6.50 11.86 -14.24
C ILE A 105 -7.26 11.26 -13.04
N THR A 106 -6.63 10.41 -12.22
CA THR A 106 -7.29 9.83 -11.02
C THR A 106 -7.47 10.84 -9.89
N ASP A 107 -6.58 11.83 -9.78
CA ASP A 107 -6.69 12.94 -8.82
C ASP A 107 -7.73 13.99 -9.24
N THR A 108 -8.22 13.91 -10.48
CA THR A 108 -9.22 14.86 -11.00
C THR A 108 -10.63 14.34 -10.73
N ASP A 109 -11.49 15.18 -10.15
CA ASP A 109 -12.88 14.83 -9.89
C ASP A 109 -13.64 14.38 -11.15
N ASN A 110 -14.58 13.44 -10.97
CA ASN A 110 -15.50 12.97 -12.01
C ASN A 110 -14.81 12.33 -13.23
N THR A 111 -13.64 11.72 -13.05
CA THR A 111 -12.96 10.92 -14.08
C THR A 111 -13.18 9.41 -13.89
N GLY A 112 -13.68 8.96 -12.74
CA GLY A 112 -13.72 7.54 -12.41
C GLY A 112 -12.40 7.07 -11.80
N ASN A 113 -12.19 5.77 -11.68
CA ASN A 113 -10.99 5.21 -11.05
C ASN A 113 -10.80 3.74 -11.47
N VAL A 114 -9.78 3.08 -10.92
CA VAL A 114 -9.66 1.62 -10.91
C VAL A 114 -10.69 1.03 -9.94
N ASN A 115 -11.37 -0.06 -10.30
CA ASN A 115 -12.34 -0.69 -9.41
C ASN A 115 -11.63 -1.33 -8.20
N ASP A 116 -12.12 -1.08 -7.00
CA ASP A 116 -11.79 -1.91 -5.84
C ASP A 116 -12.47 -3.29 -5.92
N LEU A 117 -12.02 -4.25 -5.10
CA LEU A 117 -12.53 -5.63 -5.14
C LEU A 117 -13.97 -5.79 -4.63
N VAL A 118 -14.49 -4.87 -3.83
CA VAL A 118 -15.93 -4.87 -3.48
C VAL A 118 -16.74 -4.39 -4.67
N ARG A 119 -16.31 -3.30 -5.31
CA ARG A 119 -17.01 -2.70 -6.45
C ARG A 119 -17.12 -3.63 -7.65
N ASP A 120 -16.06 -4.37 -7.99
CA ASP A 120 -16.09 -5.32 -9.11
C ASP A 120 -16.74 -6.68 -8.76
N GLY A 121 -17.09 -6.88 -7.48
CA GLY A 121 -17.75 -8.09 -6.99
C GLY A 121 -16.82 -9.28 -6.72
N THR A 122 -15.50 -9.12 -6.85
CA THR A 122 -14.50 -10.15 -6.53
C THR A 122 -14.50 -10.47 -5.03
N ALA A 123 -14.60 -9.46 -4.18
CA ALA A 123 -14.68 -9.58 -2.73
C ALA A 123 -16.11 -9.36 -2.23
N LYS A 124 -16.58 -10.27 -1.38
CA LYS A 124 -17.89 -10.18 -0.73
C LYS A 124 -17.70 -10.06 0.77
N ILE A 125 -17.56 -8.83 1.24
CA ILE A 125 -17.34 -8.54 2.66
C ILE A 125 -18.67 -8.05 3.27
N PRO A 126 -19.25 -8.76 4.25
CA PRO A 126 -20.49 -8.32 4.91
C PRO A 126 -20.36 -6.91 5.49
N GLY A 127 -21.31 -6.05 5.15
CA GLY A 127 -21.34 -4.66 5.64
C GLY A 127 -20.26 -3.75 5.08
N ALA A 128 -19.45 -4.19 4.10
CA ALA A 128 -18.43 -3.34 3.51
C ALA A 128 -19.04 -2.09 2.84
N PRO A 129 -18.51 -0.89 3.11
CA PRO A 129 -18.90 0.30 2.40
C PRO A 129 -18.38 0.25 0.96
N LYS A 130 -18.99 1.05 0.08
CA LYS A 130 -18.39 1.36 -1.22
C LYS A 130 -17.33 2.42 -1.01
N VAL A 131 -16.06 2.06 -1.16
CA VAL A 131 -14.94 3.01 -0.99
C VAL A 131 -14.84 4.03 -2.12
N ALA A 132 -15.32 3.68 -3.32
CA ALA A 132 -15.41 4.62 -4.44
C ALA A 132 -16.12 5.92 -4.06
N GLY A 133 -15.42 7.05 -4.20
CA GLY A 133 -15.91 8.37 -3.78
C GLY A 133 -15.91 8.59 -2.26
N GLY A 134 -15.14 7.78 -1.52
CA GLY A 134 -14.72 8.05 -0.14
C GLY A 134 -13.55 9.03 -0.09
N GLU A 135 -12.82 9.02 1.03
CA GLU A 135 -11.57 9.78 1.07
C GLU A 135 -10.50 9.10 0.23
N TYR A 136 -9.65 9.94 -0.37
CA TYR A 136 -8.75 9.53 -1.44
C TYR A 136 -7.34 10.05 -1.17
N ASN A 137 -6.33 9.24 -1.52
CA ASN A 137 -4.96 9.72 -1.66
C ASN A 137 -4.26 8.91 -2.76
N SER A 138 -3.23 9.49 -3.38
CA SER A 138 -2.43 8.77 -4.37
C SER A 138 -0.98 9.24 -4.39
N SER A 139 -0.08 8.35 -4.75
CA SER A 139 1.35 8.62 -4.93
C SER A 139 1.85 8.04 -6.25
N VAL A 140 2.97 8.57 -6.72
CA VAL A 140 3.67 8.06 -7.89
C VAL A 140 5.15 7.93 -7.57
N GLU A 141 5.74 6.78 -7.90
CA GLU A 141 7.17 6.51 -7.78
C GLU A 141 7.66 5.80 -9.05
N GLY A 142 8.49 6.49 -9.83
CA GLY A 142 8.91 5.97 -11.13
C GLY A 142 7.71 5.67 -12.03
N GLY A 143 7.61 4.42 -12.50
CA GLY A 143 6.49 3.94 -13.32
C GLY A 143 5.27 3.46 -12.51
N GLU A 144 5.30 3.53 -11.18
CA GLU A 144 4.23 2.98 -10.34
C GLU A 144 3.33 4.08 -9.76
N VAL A 145 2.03 3.86 -9.80
CA VAL A 145 1.02 4.70 -9.15
C VAL A 145 0.32 3.90 -8.07
N THR A 146 0.32 4.39 -6.84
CA THR A 146 -0.50 3.84 -5.76
C THR A 146 -1.70 4.75 -5.53
N ILE A 147 -2.90 4.16 -5.55
CA ILE A 147 -4.18 4.85 -5.37
C ILE A 147 -4.87 4.22 -4.17
N VAL A 148 -5.32 5.06 -3.25
CA VAL A 148 -5.98 4.65 -2.02
C VAL A 148 -7.34 5.32 -1.90
N GLU A 149 -8.37 4.52 -1.66
CA GLU A 149 -9.71 5.01 -1.30
C GLU A 149 -10.15 4.36 0.02
N ALA A 150 -10.72 5.14 0.92
CA ALA A 150 -11.16 4.65 2.23
C ALA A 150 -12.55 5.14 2.62
N ARG A 151 -13.28 4.28 3.33
CA ARG A 151 -14.54 4.62 4.01
C ARG A 151 -14.70 3.83 5.31
N LEU A 152 -15.47 4.41 6.22
CA LEU A 152 -15.89 3.79 7.46
C LEU A 152 -17.00 2.76 7.19
N PHE A 153 -17.04 1.70 8.02
CA PHE A 153 -18.11 0.69 7.96
C PHE A 153 -19.44 1.18 8.56
N ASP A 154 -19.39 2.21 9.39
CA ASP A 154 -20.58 2.88 9.91
C ASP A 154 -20.92 4.13 9.08
N ASP A 155 -21.96 4.86 9.50
CA ASP A 155 -22.44 6.06 8.81
C ASP A 155 -21.65 7.33 9.19
N SER A 156 -20.54 7.23 9.93
CA SER A 156 -19.73 8.39 10.31
C SER A 156 -18.87 8.90 9.15
N ASP A 157 -18.55 10.19 9.18
CA ASP A 157 -17.77 10.89 8.16
C ASP A 157 -16.52 11.55 8.77
N ASP A 158 -15.79 10.82 9.62
CA ASP A 158 -14.53 11.31 10.20
C ASP A 158 -13.44 11.47 9.12
N LYS A 159 -13.50 12.61 8.43
CA LYS A 159 -12.61 12.95 7.32
C LYS A 159 -11.17 13.13 7.77
N GLU A 160 -10.95 13.59 9.00
CA GLU A 160 -9.60 13.75 9.52
C GLU A 160 -8.94 12.39 9.72
N LEU A 161 -9.66 11.44 10.33
CA LEU A 161 -9.19 10.06 10.44
C LEU A 161 -8.96 9.44 9.05
N LEU A 162 -9.95 9.53 8.17
CA LEU A 162 -9.88 8.93 6.84
C LEU A 162 -8.73 9.51 6.01
N SER A 163 -8.48 10.83 6.07
CA SER A 163 -7.35 11.48 5.38
C SER A 163 -6.00 10.96 5.88
N ARG A 164 -5.84 10.76 7.19
CA ARG A 164 -4.62 10.15 7.75
C ARG A 164 -4.46 8.69 7.36
N VAL A 165 -5.57 7.94 7.36
CA VAL A 165 -5.57 6.52 6.97
C VAL A 165 -5.19 6.35 5.49
N THR A 166 -5.72 7.20 4.59
CA THR A 166 -5.38 7.12 3.16
C THR A 166 -3.94 7.55 2.89
N GLU A 167 -3.43 8.54 3.60
CA GLU A 167 -2.02 8.94 3.54
C GLU A 167 -1.07 7.84 4.03
N ASP A 168 -1.32 7.25 5.21
CA ASP A 168 -0.49 6.15 5.72
C ASP A 168 -0.55 4.93 4.80
N ALA A 169 -1.73 4.58 4.28
CA ALA A 169 -1.92 3.41 3.44
C ALA A 169 -1.23 3.49 2.06
N LEU A 170 -0.71 4.64 1.63
CA LEU A 170 0.11 4.74 0.42
C LEU A 170 1.34 3.82 0.49
N ARG A 171 1.88 3.57 1.69
CA ARG A 171 3.01 2.66 1.91
C ARG A 171 2.69 1.18 1.65
N LEU A 172 1.41 0.85 1.47
CA LEU A 172 0.95 -0.51 1.17
C LEU A 172 0.99 -0.82 -0.34
N GLY A 173 1.37 0.15 -1.19
CA GLY A 173 1.73 -0.13 -2.58
C GLY A 173 2.80 -1.23 -2.64
N GLY A 174 2.57 -2.28 -3.43
CA GLY A 174 3.48 -3.42 -3.55
C GLY A 174 3.36 -4.47 -2.44
N VAL A 175 2.55 -4.25 -1.40
CA VAL A 175 2.35 -5.24 -0.34
C VAL A 175 1.43 -6.36 -0.84
N GLY A 176 2.01 -7.54 -1.06
CA GLY A 176 1.34 -8.76 -1.53
C GLY A 176 1.58 -9.11 -3.00
N GLY A 177 2.32 -8.28 -3.74
CA GLY A 177 2.85 -8.61 -5.09
C GLY A 177 3.94 -9.68 -5.06
#